data_AF-A0A1H6ZNR4-F1
#
_entry.id   AF-A0A1H6ZNR4-F1
#
_cell.length_a   1.000
_cell.length_b   1.000
_cell.length_c   1.000
_cell.angle_alpha   90.00
_cell.angle_beta   90.00
_cell.angle_gamma   90.00
#
_symmetry.space_group_name_H-M   'P 1'
#
loop_
_entity.id
_entity.type
_entity.pdbx_description
1 polymer ?
#
loop_
_entity_poly.entity_id
_entity_poly.type
_entity_poly.pdbx_seq_one_letter_code
_entity_poly.pdbx_strand_id
1 'polypeptide(L)'
;MNNVSERNPECIAKDGWRHSDKWKREGKNFLVEVSRHSSPEFNSDYSEVIGQEHRWCVYLYVYPRHPDFARFDSNGDMHSQPYYECHSYVSLFRVHRDESGEITSFQLGWDYNHDGDDYYTHLATPSAAGSVFYDANRLFDEAAERTKVTA
;
A
#
# COMPACT_ATOMS: atom_id res chain seq x y z
N MET A 1 12.31 35.51 17.36
CA MET A 1 12.40 34.17 17.97
C MET A 1 11.03 33.55 17.81
N ASN A 2 10.81 32.79 16.74
CA ASN A 2 9.49 32.24 16.43
C ASN A 2 9.37 30.87 17.11
N ASN A 3 8.31 30.75 17.92
CA ASN A 3 7.88 29.50 18.52
C ASN A 3 7.75 28.43 17.43
N VAL A 4 8.53 27.37 17.58
CA VAL A 4 8.35 26.11 16.87
C VAL A 4 7.05 25.52 17.43
N SER A 5 5.91 25.85 16.82
CA SER A 5 4.62 25.27 17.20
C SER A 5 4.66 23.78 16.92
N GLU A 6 4.71 23.01 18.01
CA GLU A 6 4.07 21.70 18.18
C GLU A 6 3.96 20.87 16.89
N ARG A 7 5.08 20.28 16.49
CA ARG A 7 5.05 19.12 15.58
C ARG A 7 4.19 18.03 16.22
N ASN A 8 3.26 17.46 15.48
CA ASN A 8 2.49 16.30 15.92
C ASN A 8 3.47 15.20 16.35
N PRO A 9 3.49 14.79 17.64
CA PRO A 9 4.54 13.93 18.20
C PRO A 9 4.60 12.53 17.56
N GLU A 10 3.56 12.12 16.83
CA GLU A 10 3.51 10.82 16.15
C GLU A 10 4.44 10.72 14.92
N CYS A 11 4.87 11.85 14.35
CA CYS A 11 5.68 11.87 13.12
C CYS A 11 7.20 11.93 13.37
N ILE A 12 7.65 11.97 14.63
CA ILE A 12 9.07 12.08 14.95
C ILE A 12 9.68 10.70 15.09
N ALA A 13 10.68 10.40 14.25
CA ALA A 13 11.48 9.19 14.37
C ALA A 13 12.12 9.12 15.76
N LYS A 14 11.66 8.21 16.62
CA LYS A 14 12.25 8.00 17.94
C LYS A 14 13.56 7.23 17.74
N ASP A 15 14.68 7.80 18.16
CA ASP A 15 16.01 7.15 18.10
C ASP A 15 16.38 6.62 16.69
N GLY A 16 15.91 7.28 15.63
CA GLY A 16 16.13 6.87 14.23
C GLY A 16 15.12 5.86 13.67
N TRP A 17 14.14 5.41 14.45
CA TRP A 17 13.08 4.50 14.00
C TRP A 17 11.94 5.26 13.33
N ARG A 18 11.50 4.83 12.14
CA ARG A 18 10.34 5.41 11.45
C ARG A 18 9.05 4.71 11.91
N HIS A 19 8.01 5.49 12.19
CA HIS A 19 6.68 4.94 12.50
C HIS A 19 5.98 4.45 11.23
N SER A 20 5.26 3.33 11.36
CA SER A 20 4.36 2.84 10.31
C SER A 20 3.21 2.08 10.93
N ASP A 21 2.01 2.31 10.41
CA ASP A 21 0.82 1.54 10.73
C ASP A 21 0.51 0.54 9.62
N LYS A 22 -0.01 -0.62 10.00
CA LYS A 22 -0.44 -1.67 9.07
C LYS A 22 -1.75 -2.30 9.53
N TRP A 23 -2.68 -2.41 8.60
CA TRP A 23 -3.95 -3.11 8.78
C TRP A 23 -4.05 -4.23 7.76
N LYS A 24 -4.38 -5.42 8.23
CA LYS A 24 -4.35 -6.64 7.42
C LYS A 24 -5.72 -7.30 7.43
N ARG A 25 -6.12 -7.80 6.26
CA ARG A 25 -7.33 -8.61 6.10
C ARG A 25 -7.01 -9.84 5.26
N GLU A 26 -7.05 -10.99 5.88
CA GLU A 26 -6.74 -12.28 5.26
C GLU A 26 -7.97 -12.87 4.57
N GLY A 27 -7.75 -13.40 3.37
CA GLY A 27 -8.73 -14.17 2.61
C GLY A 27 -8.20 -15.57 2.29
N LYS A 28 -8.99 -16.35 1.56
CA LYS A 28 -8.58 -17.71 1.17
C LYS A 28 -7.47 -17.64 0.13
N ASN A 29 -6.23 -17.87 0.56
CA ASN A 29 -5.02 -17.83 -0.28
C ASN A 29 -4.64 -16.43 -0.79
N PHE A 30 -5.03 -15.37 -0.09
CA PHE A 30 -4.54 -14.01 -0.36
C PHE A 30 -4.60 -13.16 0.92
N LEU A 31 -3.95 -12.00 0.90
CA LEU A 31 -3.98 -11.00 1.97
C LEU A 31 -4.09 -9.61 1.36
N VAL A 32 -4.95 -8.76 1.91
CA VAL A 32 -4.94 -7.32 1.65
C VAL A 32 -4.31 -6.60 2.84
N GLU A 33 -3.36 -5.71 2.59
CA GLU A 33 -2.72 -4.85 3.59
C GLU A 33 -2.94 -3.38 3.22
N VAL A 34 -3.45 -2.59 4.17
CA VAL A 34 -3.36 -1.13 4.13
C VAL A 34 -2.18 -0.74 5.00
N SER A 35 -1.32 0.15 4.51
CA SER A 35 -0.21 0.69 5.29
C SER A 35 -0.22 2.22 5.25
N ARG A 36 0.20 2.83 6.37
CA ARG A 36 0.49 4.26 6.48
C ARG A 36 1.89 4.41 7.04
N HIS A 37 2.73 5.21 6.39
CA HIS A 37 4.03 5.56 6.94
C HIS A 37 4.31 7.05 6.75
N SER A 38 5.20 7.60 7.58
CA SER A 38 5.66 8.98 7.41
C SER A 38 6.93 9.00 6.56
N SER A 39 6.97 9.86 5.54
CA SER A 39 8.19 10.14 4.79
C SER A 39 8.72 11.51 5.19
N PRO A 40 9.87 11.60 5.88
CA PRO A 40 10.47 12.89 6.23
C PRO A 40 11.12 13.62 5.05
N GLU A 41 11.10 13.06 3.84
CA GLU A 41 11.84 13.56 2.68
C GLU A 41 10.92 14.04 1.56
N PHE A 42 10.71 15.35 1.47
CA PHE A 42 10.90 16.15 0.24
C PHE A 42 10.83 17.64 0.59
N ASN A 43 11.99 18.30 0.64
CA ASN A 43 12.07 19.75 0.55
C ASN A 43 13.35 20.10 -0.22
N SER A 44 13.30 19.94 -1.54
CA SER A 44 14.24 20.59 -2.45
C SER A 44 13.52 21.80 -3.05
N ASP A 45 13.89 22.98 -2.57
CA ASP A 45 13.63 24.31 -3.15
C ASP A 45 12.27 25.02 -2.98
N TYR A 46 11.29 24.51 -2.23
CA TYR A 46 10.13 25.32 -1.83
C TYR A 46 9.88 25.26 -0.32
N SER A 47 10.28 26.34 0.35
CA SER A 47 10.03 26.60 1.76
C SER A 47 8.54 26.76 2.03
N GLU A 48 7.83 25.65 2.20
CA GLU A 48 6.64 25.50 3.03
C GLU A 48 6.40 24.00 3.17
N VAL A 49 6.41 23.50 4.40
CA VAL A 49 6.14 22.10 4.72
C VAL A 49 4.65 21.87 4.51
N ILE A 50 4.22 21.74 3.25
CA ILE A 50 2.83 21.44 2.91
C ILE A 50 2.72 19.93 2.73
N GLY A 51 2.11 19.27 3.72
CA GLY A 51 1.36 18.03 3.51
C GLY A 51 2.12 16.87 2.86
N GLN A 52 3.17 16.32 3.51
CA GLN A 52 3.71 15.01 3.11
C GLN A 52 3.85 14.07 4.32
N GLU A 53 3.03 14.27 5.36
CA GLU A 53 3.18 13.58 6.64
C GLU A 53 2.74 12.12 6.58
N HIS A 54 1.84 11.78 5.66
CA HIS A 54 1.24 10.46 5.57
C HIS A 54 1.30 9.90 4.15
N ARG A 55 1.90 8.72 4.01
CA ARG A 55 1.94 7.95 2.77
C ARG A 55 1.11 6.69 2.96
N TRP A 56 -0.01 6.63 2.24
CA TRP A 56 -0.92 5.50 2.26
C TRP A 56 -0.65 4.58 1.08
N CYS A 57 -0.63 3.27 1.34
CA CYS A 57 -0.53 2.26 0.31
C CYS A 57 -1.51 1.12 0.61
N VAL A 58 -2.09 0.56 -0.44
CA VAL A 58 -2.84 -0.69 -0.42
C VAL A 58 -2.02 -1.75 -1.14
N TYR A 59 -1.94 -2.94 -0.57
CA TYR A 59 -1.24 -4.08 -1.12
C TYR A 59 -2.15 -5.29 -1.22
N LEU A 60 -2.02 -6.05 -2.31
CA LEU A 60 -2.57 -7.40 -2.45
C LEU A 60 -1.41 -8.40 -2.50
N TYR A 61 -1.44 -9.37 -1.61
CA TYR A 61 -0.58 -10.55 -1.65
C TYR A 61 -1.38 -11.74 -2.17
N VAL A 62 -0.93 -12.35 -3.26
CA VAL A 62 -1.53 -13.56 -3.85
C VAL A 62 -0.65 -14.76 -3.52
N TYR A 63 -1.20 -15.77 -2.84
CA TYR A 63 -0.46 -16.96 -2.42
C TYR A 63 -0.62 -18.13 -3.40
N PRO A 64 0.29 -19.13 -3.39
CA PRO A 64 0.36 -20.20 -4.41
C PRO A 64 -0.94 -20.96 -4.69
N ARG A 65 -1.83 -21.05 -3.71
CA ARG A 65 -3.12 -21.75 -3.83
C ARG A 65 -4.26 -20.86 -4.35
N HIS A 66 -4.01 -19.59 -4.65
CA HIS A 66 -4.99 -18.71 -5.27
C HIS A 66 -5.10 -19.02 -6.77
N PRO A 67 -6.31 -19.07 -7.36
CA PRO A 67 -6.46 -19.40 -8.79
C PRO A 67 -5.69 -18.48 -9.72
N ASP A 68 -5.65 -17.18 -9.40
CA ASP A 68 -4.88 -16.22 -10.20
C ASP A 68 -3.35 -16.36 -10.07
N PHE A 69 -2.82 -17.10 -9.09
CA PHE A 69 -1.38 -17.18 -8.86
C PHE A 69 -0.62 -17.65 -10.11
N ALA A 70 -1.17 -18.63 -10.83
CA ALA A 70 -0.57 -19.15 -12.07
C ALA A 70 -0.60 -18.16 -13.26
N ARG A 71 -1.34 -17.04 -13.13
CA ARG A 71 -1.45 -16.00 -14.17
C ARG A 71 -0.42 -14.89 -14.01
N PHE A 72 0.27 -14.82 -12.87
CA PHE A 72 1.33 -13.85 -12.64
C PHE A 72 2.61 -14.29 -13.36
N ASP A 73 3.31 -13.32 -13.96
CA ASP A 73 4.63 -13.53 -14.56
C ASP A 73 5.70 -13.01 -13.60
N SER A 74 6.47 -13.93 -13.02
CA SER A 74 7.55 -13.59 -12.09
C SER A 74 8.72 -12.83 -12.73
N ASN A 75 8.82 -12.83 -14.06
CA ASN A 75 9.83 -12.07 -14.81
C ASN A 75 9.25 -10.82 -15.49
N GLY A 76 7.93 -10.63 -15.41
CA GLY A 76 7.24 -9.50 -16.00
C GLY A 76 7.35 -8.23 -15.16
N ASP A 77 7.01 -7.10 -15.78
CA ASP A 77 6.83 -5.83 -15.07
C ASP A 77 5.45 -5.77 -14.39
N MET A 78 5.21 -4.69 -13.63
CA MET A 78 3.96 -4.49 -12.90
C MET A 78 2.72 -4.30 -13.81
N HIS A 79 2.90 -3.85 -15.05
CA HIS A 79 1.81 -3.54 -15.97
C HIS A 79 1.33 -4.77 -16.76
N SER A 80 2.16 -5.81 -16.82
CA SER A 80 1.83 -7.10 -17.45
C SER A 80 1.09 -8.09 -16.55
N GLN A 81 0.94 -7.78 -15.25
CA GLN A 81 0.33 -8.68 -14.27
C GLN A 81 -1.20 -8.69 -14.36
N PRO A 82 -1.88 -9.72 -13.79
CA PRO A 82 -3.32 -9.72 -13.67
C PRO A 82 -3.85 -8.42 -13.06
N TYR A 83 -4.77 -7.78 -13.76
CA TYR A 83 -5.42 -6.54 -13.31
C TYR A 83 -6.33 -6.81 -12.10
N TYR A 84 -6.30 -5.89 -11.14
CA TYR A 84 -7.23 -5.76 -10.01
C TYR A 84 -7.63 -4.29 -9.91
N GLU A 85 -8.90 -4.02 -9.62
CA GLU A 85 -9.39 -2.66 -9.51
C GLU A 85 -9.03 -2.07 -8.14
N CYS A 86 -8.27 -0.98 -8.16
CA CYS A 86 -7.89 -0.21 -6.98
C CYS A 86 -7.53 1.22 -7.41
N HIS A 87 -7.07 2.05 -6.47
CA HIS A 87 -6.71 3.44 -6.71
C HIS A 87 -5.65 3.61 -7.80
N SER A 88 -5.96 4.38 -8.85
CA SER A 88 -5.06 4.67 -9.97
C SER A 88 -4.51 3.40 -10.66
N TYR A 89 -3.20 3.34 -10.92
CA TYR A 89 -2.50 2.20 -11.49
C TYR A 89 -1.66 1.48 -10.43
N VAL A 90 -1.33 0.21 -10.70
CA VAL A 90 -0.36 -0.53 -9.89
C VAL A 90 0.98 0.21 -9.94
N SER A 91 1.53 0.54 -8.78
CA SER A 91 2.81 1.23 -8.63
C SER A 91 3.91 0.36 -8.01
N LEU A 92 3.55 -0.85 -7.55
CA LEU A 92 4.49 -1.85 -7.06
C LEU A 92 4.13 -3.23 -7.56
N PHE A 93 5.13 -3.95 -8.07
CA PHE A 93 5.09 -5.40 -8.20
C PHE A 93 6.32 -6.01 -7.54
N ARG A 94 6.13 -7.01 -6.69
CA ARG A 94 7.22 -7.74 -6.03
C ARG A 94 6.92 -9.23 -5.99
N VAL A 95 7.93 -10.02 -6.35
CA VAL A 95 7.94 -11.47 -6.18
C VAL A 95 8.65 -11.80 -4.88
N HIS A 96 7.94 -12.46 -3.96
CA HIS A 96 8.53 -12.94 -2.71
C HIS A 96 8.95 -14.40 -2.88
N ARG A 97 10.16 -14.72 -2.45
CA ARG A 97 10.75 -16.05 -2.52
C ARG A 97 11.23 -16.50 -1.15
N ASP A 98 11.18 -17.80 -0.88
CA ASP A 98 11.81 -18.37 0.31
C ASP A 98 13.33 -18.61 0.10
N GLU A 99 13.98 -19.20 1.09
CA GLU A 99 15.42 -19.51 1.06
C GLU A 99 15.81 -20.51 -0.03
N SER A 100 14.87 -21.32 -0.51
CA SER A 100 15.07 -22.26 -1.63
C SER A 100 14.86 -21.62 -2.99
N GLY A 101 14.36 -20.38 -3.03
CA GLY A 101 14.04 -19.64 -4.25
C GLY A 101 12.60 -19.85 -4.74
N GLU A 102 11.80 -20.65 -4.04
CA GLU A 102 10.40 -20.91 -4.39
C GLU A 102 9.53 -19.68 -4.12
N ILE A 103 8.58 -19.40 -5.03
CA ILE A 103 7.72 -18.21 -4.92
C ILE A 103 6.69 -18.43 -3.81
N THR A 104 6.73 -17.58 -2.79
CA THR A 104 5.81 -17.63 -1.64
C THR A 104 4.63 -16.69 -1.80
N SER A 105 4.78 -15.59 -2.54
CA SER A 105 3.67 -14.71 -2.92
C SER A 105 4.05 -13.75 -4.04
N PHE A 106 3.04 -13.30 -4.77
CA PHE A 106 3.12 -12.08 -5.58
C PHE A 106 2.49 -10.93 -4.81
N GLN A 107 3.13 -9.76 -4.82
CA GLN A 107 2.62 -8.56 -4.20
C GLN A 107 2.36 -7.50 -5.26
N LEU A 108 1.13 -7.02 -5.35
CA LEU A 108 0.75 -5.80 -6.06
C LEU A 108 0.56 -4.66 -5.06
N GLY A 109 0.87 -3.43 -5.45
CA GLY A 109 0.67 -2.25 -4.61
C GLY A 109 0.17 -1.04 -5.37
N TRP A 110 -0.61 -0.24 -4.65
CA TRP A 110 -1.16 1.04 -5.09
C TRP A 110 -0.86 2.07 -4.00
N ASP A 111 -0.11 3.10 -4.35
CA ASP A 111 0.13 4.25 -3.47
C ASP A 111 -0.85 5.38 -3.75
N TYR A 112 -1.12 6.16 -2.71
CA TYR A 112 -1.99 7.33 -2.76
C TYR A 112 -1.12 8.59 -2.76
N ASN A 113 -0.25 8.68 -3.77
CA ASN A 113 0.69 9.78 -3.98
C ASN A 113 0.93 10.04 -5.47
N HIS A 114 -0.15 10.09 -6.25
CA HIS A 114 -0.14 10.54 -7.64
C HIS A 114 -0.52 12.03 -7.76
N ASP A 115 -0.38 12.58 -8.96
CA ASP A 115 -0.92 13.91 -9.29
C ASP A 115 -2.41 13.97 -8.93
N GLY A 116 -2.77 14.83 -7.97
CA GLY A 116 -4.13 14.97 -7.45
C GLY A 116 -4.43 14.25 -6.13
N ASP A 117 -3.47 13.49 -5.59
CA ASP A 117 -3.62 12.76 -4.31
C ASP A 117 -3.18 13.58 -3.07
N ASP A 118 -2.92 14.88 -3.22
CA ASP A 118 -2.46 15.75 -2.12
C ASP A 118 -3.37 15.67 -0.89
N TYR A 119 -4.67 15.44 -1.07
CA TYR A 119 -5.60 15.24 0.03
C TYR A 119 -5.19 14.10 0.98
N TYR A 120 -4.66 12.99 0.45
CA TYR A 120 -4.32 11.80 1.23
C TYR A 120 -3.15 12.02 2.19
N THR A 121 -2.29 12.99 1.90
CA THR A 121 -1.11 13.28 2.71
C THR A 121 -1.45 13.88 4.07
N HIS A 122 -2.67 14.37 4.23
CA HIS A 122 -3.21 14.98 5.44
C HIS A 122 -4.03 14.00 6.30
N LEU A 123 -4.19 12.73 5.86
CA LEU A 123 -5.02 11.75 6.56
C LEU A 123 -4.21 10.99 7.61
N ALA A 124 -4.30 11.45 8.86
CA ALA A 124 -3.53 10.91 9.97
C ALA A 124 -4.08 9.61 10.56
N THR A 125 -5.34 9.25 10.28
CA THR A 125 -5.99 8.12 10.94
C THR A 125 -6.79 7.27 9.95
N PRO A 126 -7.02 5.98 10.25
CA PRO A 126 -7.91 5.13 9.45
C PRO A 126 -9.29 5.72 9.24
N SER A 127 -9.84 6.38 10.27
CA SER A 127 -11.17 6.99 10.17
C SER A 127 -11.20 8.16 9.18
N ALA A 128 -10.10 8.88 9.01
CA ALA A 128 -9.97 9.95 8.02
C ALA A 128 -9.70 9.39 6.62
N ALA A 129 -8.97 8.27 6.53
CA ALA A 129 -8.63 7.57 5.29
C ALA A 129 -9.73 6.63 4.77
N GLY A 130 -11.00 7.02 4.93
CA GLY A 130 -12.14 6.17 4.61
C GLY A 130 -12.16 5.64 3.16
N SER A 131 -11.74 6.46 2.19
CA SER A 131 -11.63 6.02 0.78
C SER A 131 -10.53 4.99 0.54
N VAL A 132 -9.38 5.11 1.22
CA VAL A 132 -8.30 4.11 1.14
C VAL A 132 -8.79 2.73 1.60
N PHE A 133 -9.53 2.70 2.71
CA PHE A 133 -10.10 1.45 3.23
C PHE A 133 -11.29 0.95 2.40
N TYR A 134 -12.04 1.85 1.77
CA TYR A 134 -13.09 1.49 0.83
C TYR A 134 -12.51 0.73 -0.37
N ASP A 135 -11.45 1.24 -0.98
CA ASP A 135 -10.77 0.56 -2.10
C ASP A 135 -10.12 -0.75 -1.66
N ALA A 136 -9.50 -0.79 -0.48
CA ALA A 136 -8.97 -2.03 0.09
C ALA A 136 -10.06 -3.10 0.30
N ASN A 137 -11.27 -2.70 0.69
CA ASN A 137 -12.40 -3.62 0.81
C ASN A 137 -12.89 -4.12 -0.55
N ARG A 138 -12.99 -3.24 -1.57
CA ARG A 138 -13.35 -3.66 -2.94
C ARG A 138 -12.33 -4.64 -3.50
N LEU A 139 -11.04 -4.36 -3.30
CA LEU A 139 -9.94 -5.23 -3.69
C LEU A 139 -10.02 -6.60 -3.00
N PHE A 140 -10.36 -6.60 -1.70
CA PHE A 140 -10.58 -7.84 -0.95
C PHE A 140 -11.74 -8.64 -1.54
N ASP A 141 -12.87 -8.00 -1.80
CA ASP A 141 -14.06 -8.67 -2.32
C ASP A 141 -13.83 -9.21 -3.74
N GLU A 142 -13.12 -8.46 -4.59
CA GLU A 142 -12.70 -8.92 -5.92
C GLU A 142 -11.78 -10.14 -5.83
N ALA A 143 -10.71 -10.08 -5.02
CA ALA A 143 -9.81 -11.21 -4.83
C ALA A 143 -10.56 -12.44 -4.27
N ALA A 144 -11.46 -12.22 -3.30
CA ALA A 144 -12.31 -13.27 -2.75
C ALA A 144 -13.21 -13.91 -3.81
N GLU A 145 -13.82 -13.12 -4.69
CA GLU A 145 -14.67 -13.65 -5.75
C GLU A 145 -13.87 -14.51 -6.74
N ARG A 146 -12.66 -14.09 -7.09
CA ARG A 146 -11.76 -14.86 -7.97
C ARG A 146 -11.33 -16.20 -7.37
N THR A 147 -11.40 -16.38 -6.05
CA THR A 147 -11.19 -17.71 -5.43
C THR A 147 -12.31 -18.72 -5.72
N LYS A 148 -13.48 -18.25 -6.16
CA LYS A 148 -14.66 -19.09 -6.44
C LYS A 148 -14.75 -19.52 -7.91
N VAL A 149 -14.09 -18.80 -8.82
CA VAL A 149 -14.18 -18.97 -10.29
C VAL A 149 -13.47 -20.24 -10.79
N THR A 150 -13.05 -21.14 -9.90
CA THR A 150 -12.52 -22.46 -10.26
C THR A 150 -13.34 -23.56 -9.60
N ALA A 151 -14.43 -23.93 -10.28
CA ALA A 151 -15.11 -25.21 -10.20
C ALA A 151 -15.42 -25.68 -11.63
#